data_AF-A0A5B7ZY97-F1
#
_entry.id   AF-A0A5B7ZY97-F1
#
_cell.length_a   1.000
_cell.length_b   1.000
_cell.length_c   1.000
_cell.angle_alpha   90.00
_cell.angle_beta   90.00
_cell.angle_gamma   90.00
#
_symmetry.space_group_name_H-M   'P 1'
#
loop_
_entity.id
_entity.type
_entity.pdbx_description
1 polymer ?
#
loop_
_entity_poly.entity_id
_entity_poly.type
_entity_poly.pdbx_seq_one_letter_code
_entity_poly.pdbx_strand_id
1 'polypeptide(L)'
;MAEEYADKMARKTDAELQQYVLGRAQYRDDAVLAALDELTRRGHPHPDTALIRPELEAVVRVQLEKEAELQRQAERVATELEEGETQTGPALYSPLTITLFSVMFSMLAGGALLGINLKVLRQTGALVRLVVFMVLYIVIGAVVLQRMGPTSWFAALFNLPAIIAYNWWFWPRYIRTSTFQSRGWLIPFAVCALLQVGMYMLAAQYLGRMIVANGLSH
;
A
#
# COMPACT_ATOMS: atom_id res chain seq x y z
N MET A 1 11.79 -16.91 24.64
CA MET A 1 13.01 -17.23 23.85
C MET A 1 14.14 -17.68 24.77
N ALA A 2 14.73 -16.82 25.61
CA ALA A 2 15.84 -17.20 26.49
C ALA A 2 15.51 -18.34 27.50
N GLU A 3 14.31 -18.30 28.11
CA GLU A 3 13.86 -19.37 29.04
C GLU A 3 13.68 -20.73 28.34
N GLU A 4 13.25 -20.75 27.07
CA GLU A 4 13.03 -21.99 26.31
C GLU A 4 14.35 -22.72 26.01
N TYR A 5 15.41 -21.96 25.74
CA TYR A 5 16.74 -22.52 25.54
C TYR A 5 17.35 -23.00 26.86
N ALA A 6 17.15 -22.28 27.97
CA ALA A 6 17.61 -22.71 29.29
C ALA A 6 17.04 -24.07 29.70
N ASP A 7 15.72 -24.27 29.55
CA ASP A 7 15.06 -25.54 29.86
C ASP A 7 15.53 -26.68 28.95
N LYS A 8 15.84 -26.37 27.69
CA LYS A 8 16.36 -27.33 26.72
C LYS A 8 17.80 -27.74 27.04
N MET A 9 18.64 -26.80 27.49
CA MET A 9 20.03 -27.07 27.88
C MET A 9 20.10 -27.84 29.20
N ALA A 10 19.18 -27.59 30.14
CA ALA A 10 19.10 -28.33 31.40
C ALA A 10 18.93 -29.85 31.22
N ARG A 11 18.34 -30.29 30.11
CA ARG A 11 18.12 -31.72 29.79
C ARG A 11 19.29 -32.39 29.06
N LYS A 12 20.29 -31.62 28.63
CA LYS A 12 21.45 -32.14 27.88
C LYS A 12 22.56 -32.62 28.82
N THR A 13 23.38 -33.53 28.34
CA THR A 13 24.61 -33.97 29.01
C THR A 13 25.73 -32.95 28.84
N ASP A 14 26.76 -33.02 29.69
CA ASP A 14 27.88 -32.06 29.64
C ASP A 14 28.65 -32.13 28.31
N ALA A 15 28.80 -33.33 27.74
CA ALA A 15 29.41 -33.53 26.44
C ALA A 15 28.62 -32.85 25.31
N GLU A 16 27.29 -32.92 25.37
CA GLU A 16 26.41 -32.24 24.40
C GLU A 16 26.46 -30.72 24.56
N LEU A 17 26.53 -30.22 25.80
CA LEU A 17 26.67 -28.78 26.05
C LEU A 17 28.00 -28.24 25.53
N GLN A 18 29.09 -28.98 25.71
CA GLN A 18 30.40 -28.64 25.14
C GLN A 18 30.35 -28.60 23.60
N GLN A 19 29.58 -29.49 22.97
CA GLN A 19 29.40 -29.49 21.52
C GLN A 19 28.68 -28.22 21.01
N TYR A 20 27.75 -27.67 21.79
CA TYR A 20 27.10 -26.39 21.45
C TYR A 20 28.09 -25.23 21.47
N VAL A 21 29.02 -25.25 22.42
CA VAL A 21 30.05 -24.21 22.56
C VAL A 21 31.12 -24.33 21.46
N LEU A 22 31.64 -25.54 21.20
CA LEU A 22 32.64 -25.80 20.16
C LEU A 22 32.07 -25.57 18.75
N GLY A 23 30.79 -25.92 18.55
CA GLY A 23 30.07 -25.77 17.29
C GLY A 23 29.33 -24.45 17.15
N ARG A 24 29.71 -23.38 17.87
CA ARG A 24 28.94 -22.12 17.98
C ARG A 24 28.44 -21.54 16.66
N ALA A 25 29.18 -21.71 15.56
CA ALA A 25 28.78 -21.23 14.24
C ALA A 25 27.56 -21.95 13.63
N GLN A 26 27.19 -23.12 14.17
CA GLN A 26 26.09 -23.96 13.71
C GLN A 26 24.84 -23.80 14.57
N TYR A 27 24.95 -23.11 15.70
CA TYR A 27 23.88 -22.93 16.68
C TYR A 27 23.52 -21.46 16.82
N ARG A 28 22.33 -21.18 17.34
CA ARG A 28 21.91 -19.80 17.63
C ARG A 28 22.66 -19.27 18.85
N ASP A 29 22.99 -17.99 18.82
CA ASP A 29 23.79 -17.32 19.85
C ASP A 29 23.16 -17.41 21.25
N ASP A 30 21.83 -17.32 21.33
CA ASP A 30 21.03 -17.49 22.55
C ASP A 30 21.11 -18.92 23.12
N ALA A 31 21.10 -19.93 22.26
CA ALA A 31 21.28 -21.33 22.63
C ALA A 31 22.71 -21.63 23.11
N VAL A 32 23.71 -20.98 22.52
CA VAL A 32 25.12 -21.11 22.93
C VAL A 32 25.35 -20.44 24.30
N LEU A 33 24.76 -19.27 24.55
CA LEU A 33 24.78 -18.64 25.87
C LEU A 33 24.11 -19.50 26.95
N ALA A 34 22.94 -20.06 26.65
CA ALA A 34 22.25 -20.97 27.57
C ALA A 34 23.08 -22.23 27.89
N ALA A 35 23.84 -22.74 26.92
CA ALA A 35 24.74 -23.88 27.14
C ALA A 35 25.94 -23.51 28.02
N LEU A 36 26.51 -22.30 27.87
CA LEU A 36 27.56 -21.77 28.73
C LEU A 36 27.07 -21.55 30.17
N ASP A 37 25.86 -21.02 30.34
CA ASP A 37 25.23 -20.82 31.65
C ASP A 37 25.01 -22.17 32.36
N GLU A 38 24.51 -23.17 31.64
CA GLU A 38 24.27 -24.51 32.18
C GLU A 38 25.59 -25.22 32.55
N LEU A 39 26.63 -25.14 31.71
CA LEU A 39 27.96 -25.68 32.02
C LEU A 39 28.57 -25.02 33.27
N THR A 40 28.39 -23.71 33.42
CA THR A 40 28.83 -22.96 34.60
C THR A 40 28.06 -23.40 35.84
N ARG A 41 26.73 -23.57 35.73
CA ARG A 41 25.85 -24.05 36.81
C ARG A 41 26.24 -25.44 37.31
N ARG A 42 26.73 -26.31 36.41
CA ARG A 42 27.20 -27.66 36.73
C ARG A 42 28.63 -27.72 37.26
N GLY A 43 29.33 -26.58 37.35
CA GLY A 43 30.72 -26.53 37.83
C GLY A 43 31.77 -26.92 36.77
N HIS A 44 31.38 -26.97 35.49
CA HIS A 44 32.26 -27.29 34.36
C HIS A 44 32.34 -26.13 33.36
N PRO A 45 32.81 -24.94 33.76
CA PRO A 45 32.90 -23.79 32.86
C PRO A 45 33.86 -24.08 31.70
N HIS A 46 33.50 -23.62 30.51
CA HIS A 46 34.36 -23.75 29.33
C HIS A 46 35.52 -22.74 29.42
N PRO A 47 36.78 -23.10 29.07
CA PRO A 47 37.95 -22.22 29.21
C PRO A 47 37.80 -20.90 28.44
N ASP A 48 37.16 -20.92 27.28
CA ASP A 48 37.00 -19.73 26.43
C ASP A 48 35.75 -18.90 26.78
N THR A 49 35.01 -19.25 27.84
CA THR A 49 33.77 -18.55 28.23
C THR A 49 34.00 -17.04 28.40
N ALA A 50 35.11 -16.64 29.01
CA ALA A 50 35.43 -15.24 29.25
C ALA A 50 35.72 -14.44 27.96
N LEU A 51 36.12 -15.13 26.89
CA LEU A 51 36.42 -14.51 25.59
C LEU A 51 35.16 -14.43 24.71
N ILE A 52 34.31 -15.45 24.75
CA ILE A 52 33.21 -15.64 23.80
C ILE A 52 31.90 -15.01 24.30
N ARG A 53 31.64 -15.07 25.62
CA ARG A 53 30.41 -14.55 26.23
C ARG A 53 30.09 -13.08 25.86
N PRO A 54 31.00 -12.11 25.98
CA PRO A 54 30.65 -10.70 25.73
C PRO A 54 30.23 -10.43 24.28
N GLU A 55 30.79 -11.17 23.32
CA GLU A 55 30.43 -11.06 21.90
C GLU A 55 29.01 -11.60 21.67
N LEU A 56 28.70 -12.78 22.21
CA LEU A 56 27.38 -13.40 22.08
C LEU A 56 26.29 -12.56 22.77
N GLU A 57 26.55 -12.02 23.96
CA GLU A 57 25.60 -11.17 24.69
C GLU A 57 25.28 -9.89 23.92
N ALA A 58 26.27 -9.29 23.25
CA ALA A 58 26.06 -8.12 22.41
C ALA A 58 25.18 -8.43 21.18
N VAL A 59 25.43 -9.56 20.51
CA VAL A 59 24.64 -9.99 19.34
C VAL A 59 23.19 -10.29 19.72
N VAL A 60 22.97 -11.03 20.80
CA VAL A 60 21.62 -11.36 21.30
C VAL A 60 20.86 -10.12 21.72
N ARG A 61 21.51 -9.14 22.36
CA ARG A 61 20.88 -7.86 22.71
C ARG A 61 20.36 -7.12 21.49
N VAL A 62 21.19 -7.01 20.44
CA VAL A 62 20.80 -6.35 19.18
C VAL A 62 19.64 -7.09 18.49
N GLN A 63 19.61 -8.43 18.55
CA GLN A 63 18.51 -9.22 18.02
C GLN A 63 17.20 -8.97 18.78
N LEU A 64 17.25 -8.97 20.12
CA LEU A 64 16.09 -8.69 20.97
C LEU A 64 15.54 -7.27 20.76
N GLU A 65 16.42 -6.27 20.61
CA GLU A 65 16.02 -4.90 20.32
C GLU A 65 15.29 -4.81 18.96
N LYS A 66 15.81 -5.48 17.92
CA LYS A 66 15.16 -5.54 16.60
C LYS A 66 13.82 -6.26 16.63
N GLU A 67 13.72 -7.38 17.35
CA GLU A 67 12.45 -8.11 17.51
C GLU A 67 11.42 -7.27 18.27
N ALA A 68 11.84 -6.57 19.32
CA ALA A 68 10.98 -5.67 20.07
C ALA A 68 10.52 -4.45 19.23
N GLU A 69 11.41 -3.90 18.39
CA GLU A 69 11.03 -2.86 17.43
C GLU A 69 10.02 -3.36 16.40
N LEU A 70 10.22 -4.56 15.86
CA LEU A 70 9.30 -5.17 14.90
C LEU A 70 7.94 -5.46 15.54
N GLN A 71 7.92 -5.95 16.79
CA GLN A 71 6.68 -6.14 17.56
C GLN A 71 5.98 -4.83 17.83
N ARG A 72 6.69 -3.78 18.26
CA ARG A 72 6.10 -2.43 18.45
C ARG A 72 5.55 -1.86 17.15
N GLN A 73 6.19 -2.12 16.01
CA GLN A 73 5.65 -1.72 14.70
C GLN A 73 4.39 -2.50 14.35
N ALA A 74 4.38 -3.82 14.57
CA ALA A 74 3.21 -4.66 14.33
C ALA A 74 2.03 -4.28 15.25
N GLU A 75 2.29 -3.99 16.53
CA GLU A 75 1.29 -3.51 17.49
C GLU A 75 0.74 -2.14 17.12
N ARG A 76 1.57 -1.21 16.62
CA ARG A 76 1.09 0.08 16.09
C ARG A 76 0.17 -0.12 14.90
N VAL A 77 0.55 -0.97 13.95
CA VAL A 77 -0.31 -1.30 12.80
C VAL A 77 -1.61 -1.97 13.24
N ALA A 78 -1.57 -2.89 14.21
CA ALA A 78 -2.76 -3.53 14.75
C ALA A 78 -3.68 -2.53 15.48
N THR A 79 -3.11 -1.64 16.29
CA THR A 79 -3.84 -0.59 17.00
C THR A 79 -4.47 0.40 16.01
N GLU A 80 -3.74 0.80 14.97
CA GLU A 80 -4.26 1.66 13.88
C GLU A 80 -5.41 0.98 13.09
N LEU A 81 -5.41 -0.35 13.01
CA LEU A 81 -6.49 -1.12 12.38
C LEU A 81 -7.73 -1.24 13.30
N GLU A 82 -7.54 -1.44 14.61
CA GLU A 82 -8.63 -1.55 15.59
C GLU A 82 -9.28 -0.20 15.92
N GLU A 83 -8.50 0.90 15.98
CA GLU A 83 -9.04 2.26 16.18
C GLU A 83 -9.81 2.79 14.95
N GLY A 84 -9.77 2.07 13.82
CA GLY A 84 -10.49 2.39 12.59
C GLY A 84 -12.01 2.12 12.62
N GLU A 85 -12.56 1.51 13.67
CA GLU A 85 -13.96 1.00 13.66
C GLU A 85 -15.06 1.95 14.17
N THR A 86 -14.74 3.20 14.52
CA THR A 86 -15.79 4.23 14.75
C THR A 86 -15.63 5.44 13.81
N GLN A 87 -15.65 5.17 12.50
CA GLN A 87 -15.73 6.19 11.45
C GLN A 87 -17.11 6.88 11.45
N THR A 88 -17.38 7.80 12.39
CA THR A 88 -18.60 8.61 12.45
C THR A 88 -18.55 9.83 11.50
N GLY A 89 -18.14 9.61 10.25
CA GLY A 89 -18.02 10.64 9.21
C GLY A 89 -18.98 10.43 8.04
N PRO A 90 -19.25 11.45 7.21
CA PRO A 90 -20.05 11.29 5.99
C PRO A 90 -19.40 10.26 5.06
N ALA A 91 -20.15 9.49 4.27
CA ALA A 91 -19.58 8.51 3.32
C ALA A 91 -19.13 9.16 1.98
N LEU A 92 -17.86 9.01 1.60
CA LEU A 92 -17.13 9.67 0.51
C LEU A 92 -16.24 8.64 -0.20
N TYR A 93 -15.72 8.95 -1.38
CA TYR A 93 -14.71 8.14 -2.04
C TYR A 93 -13.33 8.60 -1.61
N SER A 94 -12.42 7.67 -1.27
CA SER A 94 -11.06 8.03 -0.85
C SER A 94 -10.23 8.64 -2.00
N PRO A 95 -9.13 9.36 -1.72
CA PRO A 95 -8.24 9.89 -2.75
C PRO A 95 -7.68 8.76 -3.63
N LEU A 96 -7.39 7.61 -3.02
CA LEU A 96 -6.91 6.42 -3.72
C LEU A 96 -7.97 5.90 -4.70
N THR A 97 -9.24 5.81 -4.28
CA THR A 97 -10.33 5.39 -5.18
C THR A 97 -10.52 6.36 -6.34
N ILE A 98 -10.48 7.68 -6.08
CA ILE A 98 -10.56 8.69 -7.14
C ILE A 98 -9.41 8.54 -8.14
N THR A 99 -8.19 8.32 -7.62
CA THR A 99 -6.99 8.13 -8.44
C THR A 99 -7.09 6.88 -9.29
N LEU A 100 -7.50 5.75 -8.70
CA LEU A 100 -7.68 4.49 -9.41
C LEU A 100 -8.67 4.63 -10.56
N PHE A 101 -9.84 5.23 -10.32
CA PHE A 101 -10.83 5.46 -11.37
C PHE A 101 -10.35 6.42 -12.45
N SER A 102 -9.54 7.41 -12.08
CA SER A 102 -8.96 8.36 -13.03
C SER A 102 -7.98 7.70 -14.00
N VAL A 103 -7.17 6.77 -13.48
CA VAL A 103 -6.18 6.03 -14.28
C VAL A 103 -6.83 4.94 -15.11
N MET A 104 -7.76 4.18 -14.53
CA MET A 104 -8.36 3.02 -15.21
C MET A 104 -9.42 3.41 -16.25
N PHE A 105 -10.21 4.46 -15.99
CA PHE A 105 -11.29 4.86 -16.88
C PHE A 105 -10.98 6.19 -17.56
N SER A 106 -10.87 7.26 -16.78
CA SER A 106 -10.52 8.61 -17.25
C SER A 106 -10.56 9.61 -16.11
N MET A 107 -9.92 10.76 -16.31
CA MET A 107 -10.09 11.97 -15.49
C MET A 107 -11.58 12.29 -15.19
N LEU A 108 -12.49 12.03 -16.14
CA LEU A 108 -13.92 12.30 -15.95
C LEU A 108 -14.52 11.41 -14.87
N ALA A 109 -14.16 10.12 -14.87
CA ALA A 109 -14.63 9.18 -13.86
C ALA A 109 -14.17 9.59 -12.46
N GLY A 110 -12.87 9.87 -12.28
CA GLY A 110 -12.36 10.36 -11.00
C GLY A 110 -12.95 11.70 -10.59
N GLY A 111 -13.12 12.63 -11.54
CA GLY A 111 -13.78 13.91 -11.32
C GLY A 111 -15.24 13.75 -10.87
N ALA A 112 -15.97 12.78 -11.42
CA ALA A 112 -17.33 12.47 -10.99
C ALA A 112 -17.37 11.96 -9.55
N LEU A 113 -16.46 11.05 -9.16
CA LEU A 113 -16.36 10.57 -7.77
C LEU A 113 -16.04 11.71 -6.81
N LEU A 114 -15.08 12.57 -7.16
CA LEU A 114 -14.77 13.76 -6.37
C LEU A 114 -15.96 14.73 -6.30
N GLY A 115 -16.70 14.90 -7.39
CA GLY A 115 -17.92 15.70 -7.43
C GLY A 115 -19.01 15.15 -6.50
N ILE A 116 -19.17 13.82 -6.43
CA ILE A 116 -20.08 13.17 -5.48
C ILE A 116 -19.65 13.48 -4.05
N ASN A 117 -18.35 13.44 -3.73
CA ASN A 117 -17.85 13.81 -2.41
C ASN A 117 -18.20 15.26 -2.05
N LEU A 118 -17.96 16.19 -2.98
CA LEU A 118 -18.28 17.60 -2.78
C LEU A 118 -19.79 17.83 -2.62
N LYS A 119 -20.63 17.07 -3.32
CA LYS A 119 -22.09 17.09 -3.17
C LYS A 119 -22.53 16.58 -1.79
N VAL A 120 -21.97 15.47 -1.31
CA VAL A 120 -22.24 14.94 0.04
C VAL A 120 -21.86 15.96 1.11
N LEU A 121 -20.73 16.66 0.92
CA LEU A 121 -20.28 17.74 1.80
C LEU A 121 -21.03 19.07 1.60
N ARG A 122 -22.04 19.12 0.70
CA ARG A 122 -22.82 20.31 0.34
C ARG A 122 -21.96 21.50 -0.12
N GLN A 123 -20.76 21.24 -0.63
CA GLN A 123 -19.80 22.21 -1.15
C GLN A 123 -20.10 22.55 -2.61
N THR A 124 -21.26 23.15 -2.88
CA THR A 124 -21.72 23.48 -4.25
C THR A 124 -20.75 24.39 -5.00
N GLY A 125 -20.15 25.37 -4.32
CA GLY A 125 -19.14 26.25 -4.94
C GLY A 125 -17.84 25.53 -5.32
N ALA A 126 -17.46 24.46 -4.62
CA ALA A 126 -16.33 23.63 -5.00
C ALA A 126 -16.70 22.71 -6.18
N LEU A 127 -17.92 22.17 -6.18
CA LEU A 127 -18.45 21.36 -7.28
C LEU A 127 -18.48 22.14 -8.60
N VAL A 128 -18.97 23.38 -8.59
CA VAL A 128 -18.97 24.23 -9.80
C VAL A 128 -17.54 24.48 -10.29
N ARG A 129 -16.60 24.78 -9.39
CA ARG A 129 -15.18 24.95 -9.74
C ARG A 129 -14.57 23.68 -10.35
N LEU A 130 -14.94 22.50 -9.83
CA LEU A 130 -14.51 21.22 -10.40
C LEU A 130 -15.04 21.02 -11.81
N VAL A 131 -16.33 21.28 -12.04
CA VAL A 131 -16.94 21.16 -13.38
C VAL A 131 -16.29 22.13 -14.36
N VAL A 132 -16.09 23.39 -13.98
CA VAL A 132 -15.39 24.39 -14.81
C VAL A 132 -13.97 23.93 -15.14
N PHE A 133 -13.24 23.41 -14.15
CA PHE A 133 -11.91 22.85 -14.36
C PHE A 133 -11.93 21.70 -15.37
N MET A 134 -12.85 20.75 -15.24
CA MET A 134 -12.97 19.61 -16.15
C MET A 134 -13.27 20.04 -17.58
N VAL A 135 -14.20 20.97 -17.77
CA VAL A 135 -14.54 21.51 -19.10
C VAL A 135 -13.34 22.23 -19.71
N LEU A 136 -12.69 23.12 -18.96
CA LEU A 136 -11.53 23.85 -19.44
C LEU A 136 -10.38 22.91 -19.80
N TYR A 137 -10.16 21.87 -18.99
CA TYR A 137 -9.13 20.87 -19.23
C TYR A 137 -9.36 20.10 -20.54
N ILE A 138 -10.61 19.71 -20.83
CA ILE A 138 -10.97 19.06 -22.09
C ILE A 138 -10.73 20.00 -23.28
N VAL A 139 -11.12 21.27 -23.17
CA VAL A 139 -10.90 22.26 -24.23
C VAL A 139 -9.41 22.44 -24.52
N ILE A 140 -8.58 22.61 -23.47
CA ILE A 140 -7.13 22.70 -23.60
C ILE A 140 -6.58 21.41 -24.25
N GLY A 141 -7.03 20.26 -23.77
CA GLY A 141 -6.65 18.96 -24.34
C GLY A 141 -6.96 18.83 -25.82
N ALA A 142 -8.16 19.24 -26.24
CA ALA A 142 -8.57 19.21 -27.64
C ALA A 142 -7.69 20.12 -28.51
N VAL A 143 -7.37 21.32 -28.04
CA VAL A 143 -6.46 22.24 -28.75
C VAL A 143 -5.05 21.67 -28.85
N VAL A 144 -4.53 21.06 -27.78
CA VAL A 144 -3.21 20.41 -27.80
C VAL A 144 -3.19 19.22 -28.75
N LEU A 145 -4.21 18.37 -28.68
CA LEU A 145 -4.37 17.21 -29.55
C LEU A 145 -4.45 17.60 -31.03
N GLN A 146 -5.15 18.70 -31.35
CA GLN A 146 -5.23 19.23 -32.71
C GLN A 146 -3.85 19.66 -33.25
N ARG A 147 -2.96 20.18 -32.39
CA ARG A 147 -1.63 20.63 -32.81
C ARG A 147 -0.59 19.52 -32.87
N MET A 148 -0.67 18.55 -31.96
CA MET A 148 0.33 17.47 -31.85
C MET A 148 -0.06 16.19 -32.60
N GLY A 149 -1.34 16.05 -32.97
CA GLY A 149 -1.90 14.84 -33.54
C GLY A 149 -2.16 13.74 -32.49
N PRO A 150 -2.96 12.71 -32.83
CA PRO A 150 -3.27 11.63 -31.92
C PRO A 150 -2.07 10.68 -31.77
N THR A 151 -1.36 10.78 -30.64
CA THR A 151 -0.29 9.85 -30.26
C THR A 151 -0.75 8.94 -29.12
N SER A 152 -0.29 7.68 -29.13
CA SER A 152 -0.72 6.65 -28.17
C SER A 152 -0.39 7.02 -26.71
N TRP A 153 0.73 7.74 -26.49
CA TRP A 153 1.14 8.20 -25.16
C TRP A 153 0.37 9.42 -24.67
N PHE A 154 -0.20 10.23 -25.56
CA PHE A 154 -0.95 11.43 -25.16
C PHE A 154 -2.17 11.06 -24.34
N ALA A 155 -2.91 10.01 -24.73
CA ALA A 155 -4.06 9.53 -23.98
C ALA A 155 -3.70 9.12 -22.54
N ALA A 156 -2.53 8.50 -22.34
CA ALA A 156 -2.05 8.08 -21.03
C ALA A 156 -1.62 9.28 -20.17
N LEU A 157 -0.79 10.19 -20.72
CA LEU A 157 -0.27 11.34 -19.97
C LEU A 157 -1.31 12.44 -19.75
N PHE A 158 -2.30 12.55 -20.64
CA PHE A 158 -3.35 13.57 -20.55
C PHE A 158 -4.18 13.46 -19.27
N ASN A 159 -4.27 12.29 -18.63
CA ASN A 159 -5.03 12.17 -17.38
C ASN A 159 -4.22 12.60 -16.12
N LEU A 160 -2.88 12.57 -16.19
CA LEU A 160 -2.02 12.77 -15.00
C LEU A 160 -2.13 14.16 -14.37
N PRO A 161 -2.07 15.29 -15.11
CA PRO A 161 -2.19 16.61 -14.51
C PRO A 161 -3.52 16.80 -13.76
N ALA A 162 -4.60 16.22 -14.28
CA ALA A 162 -5.89 16.27 -13.63
C ALA A 162 -5.95 15.45 -12.34
N ILE A 163 -5.35 14.26 -12.32
CA ILE A 163 -5.22 13.43 -11.11
C ILE A 163 -4.45 14.18 -10.03
N ILE A 164 -3.35 14.85 -10.41
CA ILE A 164 -2.56 15.67 -9.49
C ILE A 164 -3.42 16.81 -8.96
N ALA A 165 -4.15 17.52 -9.82
CA ALA A 165 -5.05 18.59 -9.40
C ALA A 165 -6.14 18.10 -8.42
N TYR A 166 -6.71 16.91 -8.64
CA TYR A 166 -7.70 16.34 -7.74
C TYR A 166 -7.14 16.07 -6.35
N ASN A 167 -5.95 15.43 -6.27
CA ASN A 167 -5.36 15.03 -5.01
C ASN A 167 -4.68 16.17 -4.25
N TRP A 168 -3.98 17.08 -4.95
CA TRP A 168 -3.20 18.13 -4.30
C TRP A 168 -3.94 19.45 -4.15
N TRP A 169 -4.86 19.75 -5.08
CA TRP A 169 -5.61 21.01 -5.03
C TRP A 169 -7.01 20.80 -4.45
N PHE A 170 -7.85 19.99 -5.09
CA PHE A 170 -9.25 19.88 -4.67
C PHE A 170 -9.43 19.16 -3.34
N TRP A 171 -8.73 18.04 -3.13
CA TRP A 171 -8.90 17.22 -1.95
C TRP A 171 -8.57 17.98 -0.65
N PRO A 172 -7.33 18.43 -0.38
CA PRO A 172 -7.01 19.12 0.88
C PRO A 172 -7.73 20.47 1.01
N ARG A 173 -8.11 21.11 -0.10
CA ARG A 173 -8.74 22.42 -0.06
C ARG A 173 -10.20 22.39 0.35
N TYR A 174 -10.94 21.34 -0.01
CA TYR A 174 -12.39 21.25 0.16
C TYR A 174 -12.84 20.07 1.04
N ILE A 175 -12.03 19.03 1.18
CA ILE A 175 -12.30 17.86 2.01
C ILE A 175 -11.35 17.93 3.20
N ARG A 176 -11.78 18.63 4.25
CA ARG A 176 -11.01 18.88 5.49
C ARG A 176 -11.41 17.97 6.67
N THR A 177 -12.31 17.02 6.45
CA THR A 177 -12.79 16.10 7.49
C THR A 177 -11.75 15.03 7.75
N SER A 178 -11.15 15.06 8.95
CA SER A 178 -10.19 14.05 9.44
C SER A 178 -10.85 12.69 9.72
N THR A 179 -12.16 12.67 9.96
CA THR A 179 -12.94 11.45 10.18
C THR A 179 -13.92 11.26 9.02
N PHE A 180 -13.67 10.25 8.20
CA PHE A 180 -14.39 10.03 6.95
C PHE A 180 -14.59 8.52 6.75
N GLN A 181 -15.84 8.06 6.50
CA GLN A 181 -16.15 6.63 6.31
C GLN A 181 -16.00 6.18 4.86
N SER A 182 -14.97 5.38 4.55
CA SER A 182 -14.73 4.90 3.17
C SER A 182 -15.99 4.30 2.51
N ARG A 183 -16.45 4.91 1.41
CA ARG A 183 -17.64 4.43 0.68
C ARG A 183 -17.25 3.29 -0.25
N GLY A 184 -18.11 2.27 -0.32
CA GLY A 184 -17.92 1.15 -1.24
C GLY A 184 -17.75 1.59 -2.70
N TRP A 185 -16.68 1.12 -3.34
CA TRP A 185 -16.27 1.51 -4.69
C TRP A 185 -16.77 0.55 -5.79
N LEU A 186 -17.34 -0.61 -5.43
CA LEU A 186 -17.77 -1.64 -6.38
C LEU A 186 -18.91 -1.19 -7.30
N ILE A 187 -19.91 -0.50 -6.76
CA ILE A 187 -21.04 -0.01 -7.56
C ILE A 187 -20.58 0.99 -8.64
N PRO A 188 -19.85 2.09 -8.31
CA PRO A 188 -19.38 2.99 -9.35
C PRO A 188 -18.41 2.29 -10.32
N PHE A 189 -17.64 1.30 -9.86
CA PHE A 189 -16.74 0.54 -10.72
C PHE A 189 -17.51 -0.24 -11.79
N ALA A 190 -18.55 -0.97 -11.39
CA ALA A 190 -19.39 -1.72 -12.32
C ALA A 190 -20.04 -0.80 -13.36
N VAL A 191 -20.52 0.38 -12.94
CA VAL A 191 -21.10 1.38 -13.85
C VAL A 191 -20.05 1.89 -14.85
N CYS A 192 -18.87 2.29 -14.38
CA CYS A 192 -17.78 2.76 -15.24
C CYS A 192 -17.32 1.66 -16.21
N ALA A 193 -17.18 0.42 -15.75
CA ALA A 193 -16.79 -0.72 -16.56
C ALA A 193 -17.82 -1.01 -17.66
N LEU A 194 -19.11 -1.01 -17.32
CA LEU A 194 -20.17 -1.28 -18.29
C LEU A 194 -20.25 -0.17 -19.36
N LEU A 195 -20.13 1.10 -18.94
CA LEU A 195 -20.04 2.23 -19.87
C LEU A 195 -18.82 2.13 -20.80
N GLN A 196 -17.65 1.79 -20.24
CA GLN A 196 -16.42 1.64 -21.02
C GLN A 196 -16.55 0.50 -22.06
N VAL A 197 -17.04 -0.67 -21.66
CA VAL A 197 -17.28 -1.81 -22.56
C VAL A 197 -18.30 -1.46 -23.63
N GLY A 198 -19.41 -0.82 -23.25
CA GLY A 198 -20.44 -0.39 -24.20
C GLY A 198 -19.90 0.59 -25.24
N MET A 199 -19.08 1.57 -24.82
CA MET A 199 -18.43 2.51 -25.73
C MET A 199 -17.45 1.82 -26.67
N TYR A 200 -16.64 0.87 -26.19
CA TYR A 200 -15.75 0.08 -27.05
C TYR A 200 -16.52 -0.76 -28.07
N MET A 201 -17.62 -1.39 -27.66
CA MET A 201 -18.46 -2.17 -28.58
C MET A 201 -19.08 -1.29 -29.66
N LEU A 202 -19.59 -0.10 -29.31
CA LEU A 202 -20.10 0.86 -30.29
C LEU A 202 -19.00 1.31 -31.24
N ALA A 203 -17.83 1.70 -30.73
CA ALA A 203 -16.69 2.11 -31.56
C ALA A 203 -16.27 1.00 -32.53
N ALA A 204 -16.20 -0.25 -32.06
CA ALA A 204 -15.90 -1.42 -32.89
C ALA A 204 -16.97 -1.65 -33.98
N GLN A 205 -18.26 -1.48 -33.65
CA GLN A 205 -19.34 -1.57 -34.63
C GLN A 205 -19.25 -0.46 -35.69
N TYR A 206 -18.95 0.78 -35.29
CA TYR A 206 -18.78 1.90 -36.22
C TYR A 206 -17.56 1.69 -37.14
N LEU A 207 -16.43 1.23 -36.59
CA LEU A 207 -15.26 0.87 -37.40
C LEU A 207 -15.56 -0.28 -38.37
N GLY A 208 -16.22 -1.34 -37.90
CA GLY A 208 -16.62 -2.47 -38.75
C GLY A 208 -17.53 -2.04 -39.89
N ARG A 209 -18.52 -1.18 -39.62
CA ARG A 209 -19.40 -0.60 -40.66
C ARG A 209 -18.62 0.26 -41.65
N MET A 210 -17.67 1.06 -41.20
CA MET A 210 -16.81 1.87 -42.08
C MET A 210 -15.91 1.00 -42.96
N ILE A 211 -15.34 -0.09 -42.44
CA ILE A 211 -14.51 -1.03 -43.22
C ILE A 211 -15.35 -1.74 -44.28
N VAL A 212 -16.55 -2.21 -43.93
CA VAL A 212 -17.48 -2.85 -44.88
C VAL A 212 -17.99 -1.85 -45.92
N ALA A 213 -18.31 -0.61 -45.53
CA ALA A 213 -18.78 0.44 -46.44
C ALA A 213 -17.69 0.97 -47.38
N ASN A 214 -16.42 0.99 -46.95
CA ASN A 214 -15.29 1.47 -47.76
C ASN A 214 -14.60 0.37 -48.60
N GLY A 215 -15.14 -0.85 -48.63
CA GLY A 215 -14.79 -1.84 -49.64
C GLY A 215 -13.29 -2.11 -49.80
N LEU A 216 -12.58 -2.44 -48.71
CA LEU A 216 -11.31 -3.16 -48.84
C LEU A 216 -11.61 -4.64 -49.05
N SER A 217 -12.17 -4.95 -50.23
CA SER A 217 -12.07 -6.27 -50.83
C SER A 217 -10.68 -6.39 -51.44
N HIS A 218 -9.76 -7.01 -50.71
CA HIS A 218 -8.67 -7.79 -51.29
C HIS A 218 -8.64 -9.14 -50.59
#